data_AF-A0AA36B390-F1
#
_entry.id   AF-A0AA36B390-F1
#
_cell.length_a   1.000
_cell.length_b   1.000
_cell.length_c   1.000
_cell.angle_alpha   90.00
_cell.angle_beta   90.00
_cell.angle_gamma   90.00
#
_symmetry.space_group_name_H-M   'P 1'
#
loop_
_entity.id
_entity.type
_entity.pdbx_description
1 polymer ?
#
loop_
_entity_poly.entity_id
_entity_poly.type
_entity_poly.pdbx_seq_one_letter_code
_entity_poly.pdbx_strand_id
1 'polypeptide(L)'
;MLGLSTDGNLENADVFFAGVSNGQPYSSNYYGNSDGKLSLQPISEWHLMYSNESNMETTLTFYRELSGPNMKMNITQNTMRVLWGYGKTDNVSDSFQLDGVKSQYLLQEQLPELEMPNDAFHIQFRVNETQIPKSKTTYWCKSFETPQLDEQVHAIVFSPYIQEGNEAFVHHIVVYGCYGNLSKGNNNGYDGKCYSKNMPNDWNNCIEVVFAWAIGGSKFALPEHAGLPVGGKDDHEYYLLEIHYDNPEEKEGVLDSSGIDITLTKSKRQYNVGILTIGYTVTGFSQFIPPYAEEFKYYGHCEACGSMITPERNSQWNEDGVKMFAVLLHAHLTGRKIRVRHIRNGKLLPDVMYDENYDFNYQELRYMKKETFLSQGDILQTECVYDTTQRTKFTKGGLGTEEEMCLAFILIYPRTKLKRCITDVEYDRNIINMDPLHYKNNEDAIKKMELIVNGLEPKTNFTQICSDRSSRVKYKNRPFPVIKSDDLSTIQPTTTEENSAAKFCVTTGIIFIFISYWLI
;
A
#
# COMPACT_ATOMS: atom_id res chain seq x y z
N MET A 1 -22.87 11.27 11.17
CA MET A 1 -23.05 10.32 10.05
C MET A 1 -21.73 9.62 9.85
N LEU A 2 -21.77 8.30 9.71
CA LEU A 2 -20.64 7.47 9.31
C LEU A 2 -21.09 6.61 8.13
N GLY A 3 -20.24 6.38 7.14
CA GLY A 3 -20.56 5.51 6.03
C GLY A 3 -19.35 4.75 5.50
N LEU A 4 -19.61 3.74 4.68
CA LEU A 4 -18.60 2.97 3.97
C LEU A 4 -18.91 3.01 2.48
N SER A 5 -17.89 3.28 1.65
CA SER A 5 -17.93 3.07 0.19
C SER A 5 -16.61 2.49 -0.34
N THR A 6 -16.58 2.07 -1.61
CA THR A 6 -15.35 1.61 -2.27
C THR A 6 -14.53 2.74 -2.87
N ASP A 7 -15.18 3.85 -3.22
CA ASP A 7 -14.64 4.92 -4.06
C ASP A 7 -14.65 6.31 -3.39
N GLY A 8 -15.24 6.43 -2.19
CA GLY A 8 -15.32 7.68 -1.44
C GLY A 8 -16.60 8.47 -1.70
N ASN A 9 -17.46 8.00 -2.60
CA ASN A 9 -18.73 8.65 -2.88
C ASN A 9 -19.86 8.09 -2.01
N LEU A 10 -20.96 8.84 -1.92
CA LEU A 10 -22.20 8.34 -1.32
C LEU A 10 -22.87 7.30 -2.22
N GLU A 11 -22.57 7.25 -3.52
CA GLU A 11 -23.17 6.29 -4.42
C GLU A 11 -22.90 4.84 -3.94
N ASN A 12 -23.96 4.06 -3.75
CA ASN A 12 -23.88 2.69 -3.23
C ASN A 12 -23.24 2.56 -1.83
N ALA A 13 -23.07 3.67 -1.09
CA ALA A 13 -22.54 3.65 0.26
C ALA A 13 -23.52 3.01 1.25
N ASP A 14 -22.98 2.32 2.24
CA ASP A 14 -23.71 1.87 3.43
C ASP A 14 -23.51 2.91 4.53
N VAL A 15 -24.59 3.50 5.05
CA VAL A 15 -24.55 4.73 5.85
C VAL A 15 -25.32 4.57 7.16
N PHE A 16 -24.71 5.05 8.24
CA PHE A 16 -25.26 5.05 9.59
C PHE A 16 -25.35 6.48 10.13
N PHE A 17 -26.55 6.86 10.54
CA PHE A 17 -26.79 8.07 11.33
C PHE A 17 -27.00 7.67 12.77
N ALA A 18 -26.32 8.35 13.68
CA ALA A 18 -26.54 8.23 15.10
C ALA A 18 -26.16 9.54 15.79
N GLY A 19 -26.76 9.77 16.95
CA GLY A 19 -26.53 10.96 17.76
C GLY A 19 -27.35 10.91 19.04
N VAL A 20 -27.34 12.03 19.77
CA VAL A 20 -28.17 12.26 20.96
C VAL A 20 -29.01 13.49 20.69
N SER A 21 -30.33 13.37 20.88
CA SER A 21 -31.26 14.49 20.74
C SER A 21 -32.09 14.59 22.01
N ASN A 22 -32.08 15.76 22.65
CA ASN A 22 -32.78 16.00 23.92
C ASN A 22 -32.45 14.95 25.00
N GLY A 23 -31.19 14.52 25.09
CA GLY A 23 -30.72 13.51 26.03
C GLY A 23 -31.17 12.07 25.71
N GLN A 24 -31.78 11.83 24.54
CA GLN A 24 -32.14 10.49 24.08
C GLN A 24 -31.31 10.10 22.85
N PRO A 25 -30.74 8.89 22.80
CA PRO A 25 -30.07 8.42 21.60
C PRO A 25 -31.05 8.24 20.45
N TYR A 26 -30.56 8.49 19.24
CA TYR A 26 -31.23 8.08 18.02
C TYR A 26 -30.22 7.41 17.08
N SER A 27 -30.72 6.51 16.26
CA SER A 27 -29.93 5.93 15.16
C SER A 27 -30.83 5.45 14.02
N SER A 28 -30.31 5.53 12.80
CA SER A 28 -31.00 5.12 11.59
C SER A 28 -29.99 4.69 10.52
N ASN A 29 -30.40 3.73 9.69
CA ASN A 29 -29.56 3.14 8.65
C ASN A 29 -30.04 3.67 7.30
N TYR A 30 -29.11 3.98 6.42
CA TYR A 30 -29.36 4.50 5.09
C TYR A 30 -28.43 3.82 4.10
N TYR A 31 -28.79 3.91 2.83
CA TYR A 31 -27.87 3.62 1.74
C TYR A 31 -27.91 4.75 0.72
N GLY A 32 -26.81 4.95 0.01
CA GLY A 32 -26.79 5.89 -1.10
C GLY A 32 -27.25 5.26 -2.41
N ASN A 33 -28.09 5.99 -3.13
CA ASN A 33 -28.60 5.64 -4.45
C ASN A 33 -27.58 6.02 -5.55
N SER A 34 -27.87 5.59 -6.78
CA SER A 34 -27.09 5.95 -7.98
C SER A 34 -27.05 7.46 -8.26
N ASP A 35 -27.98 8.25 -7.73
CA ASP A 35 -27.99 9.72 -7.84
C ASP A 35 -27.27 10.41 -6.68
N GLY A 36 -26.60 9.64 -5.81
CA GLY A 36 -25.88 10.13 -4.63
C GLY A 36 -26.77 10.51 -3.44
N LYS A 37 -28.10 10.43 -3.57
CA LYS A 37 -29.02 10.71 -2.45
C LYS A 37 -29.16 9.51 -1.53
N LEU A 38 -29.49 9.79 -0.28
CA LEU A 38 -29.68 8.77 0.73
C LEU A 38 -31.13 8.25 0.75
N SER A 39 -31.30 6.96 1.04
CA SER A 39 -32.60 6.35 1.27
C SER A 39 -32.57 5.48 2.51
N LEU A 40 -33.64 5.55 3.29
CA LEU A 40 -33.77 4.83 4.55
C LEU A 40 -33.71 3.33 4.30
N GLN A 41 -32.88 2.63 5.05
CA GLN A 41 -32.82 1.18 5.08
C GLN A 41 -33.75 0.65 6.19
N PRO A 42 -34.81 -0.12 5.86
CA PRO A 42 -35.78 -0.57 6.87
C PRO A 42 -35.20 -1.60 7.85
N ILE A 43 -34.15 -2.32 7.45
CA ILE A 43 -33.52 -3.37 8.25
C ILE A 43 -32.20 -2.81 8.79
N SER A 44 -32.10 -2.76 10.12
CA SER A 44 -30.92 -2.26 10.83
C SER A 44 -29.78 -3.28 10.73
N GLU A 45 -28.69 -2.89 10.08
CA GLU A 45 -27.45 -3.68 9.96
C GLU A 45 -26.32 -3.05 10.81
N TRP A 46 -26.42 -1.75 11.11
CA TRP A 46 -25.66 -1.08 12.15
C TRP A 46 -26.51 -0.94 13.41
N HIS A 47 -25.88 -1.06 14.57
CA HIS A 47 -26.56 -1.05 15.87
C HIS A 47 -25.82 -0.13 16.85
N LEU A 48 -26.53 0.88 17.33
CA LEU A 48 -26.03 1.75 18.40
C LEU A 48 -26.02 0.99 19.73
N MET A 49 -24.87 0.91 20.37
CA MET A 49 -24.65 0.21 21.64
C MET A 49 -24.59 1.15 22.83
N TYR A 50 -23.95 2.30 22.63
CA TYR A 50 -23.72 3.29 23.67
C TYR A 50 -23.76 4.68 23.07
N SER A 51 -24.28 5.61 23.86
CA SER A 51 -24.29 7.03 23.56
C SER A 51 -24.11 7.82 24.85
N ASN A 52 -23.23 8.81 24.82
CA ASN A 52 -23.11 9.78 25.87
C ASN A 52 -22.86 11.15 25.27
N GLU A 53 -23.49 12.16 25.84
CA GLU A 53 -23.29 13.55 25.47
C GLU A 53 -22.93 14.32 26.74
N SER A 54 -21.69 14.81 26.79
CA SER A 54 -21.18 15.56 27.93
C SER A 54 -20.11 16.55 27.47
N ASN A 55 -20.11 17.75 28.04
CA ASN A 55 -19.05 18.75 27.82
C ASN A 55 -18.74 19.04 26.33
N MET A 56 -19.79 19.22 25.51
CA MET A 56 -19.70 19.44 24.05
C MET A 56 -19.12 18.26 23.24
N GLU A 57 -18.96 17.09 23.87
CA GLU A 57 -18.54 15.87 23.22
C GLU A 57 -19.68 14.86 23.19
N THR A 58 -19.92 14.27 22.01
CA THR A 58 -20.85 13.17 21.82
C THR A 58 -20.04 11.92 21.50
N THR A 59 -20.03 10.96 22.42
CA THR A 59 -19.37 9.66 22.24
C THR A 59 -20.41 8.62 21.87
N LEU A 60 -20.21 7.93 20.75
CA LEU A 60 -21.08 6.86 20.27
C LEU A 60 -20.27 5.58 20.11
N THR A 61 -20.83 4.44 20.55
CA THR A 61 -20.30 3.11 20.23
C THR A 61 -21.36 2.35 19.48
N PHE A 62 -20.99 1.75 18.36
CA PHE A 62 -21.88 0.95 17.52
C PHE A 62 -21.17 -0.33 17.09
N TYR A 63 -21.94 -1.30 16.61
CA TYR A 63 -21.39 -2.46 15.91
C TYR A 63 -22.14 -2.71 14.61
N ARG A 64 -21.48 -3.44 13.71
CA ARG A 64 -22.00 -3.90 12.43
C ARG A 64 -21.27 -5.19 12.08
N GLU A 65 -21.98 -6.15 11.50
CA GLU A 65 -21.37 -7.38 10.99
C GLU A 65 -20.43 -7.10 9.80
N LEU A 66 -19.52 -8.02 9.49
CA LEU A 66 -18.64 -7.84 8.34
C LEU A 66 -19.41 -7.92 7.01
N SER A 67 -20.45 -8.75 6.97
CA SER A 67 -21.32 -8.94 5.81
C SER A 67 -22.74 -9.29 6.26
N GLY A 68 -23.70 -9.00 5.40
CA GLY A 68 -25.11 -9.26 5.66
C GLY A 68 -25.94 -9.20 4.38
N PRO A 69 -27.09 -9.89 4.33
CA PRO A 69 -27.91 -9.98 3.11
C PRO A 69 -28.53 -8.65 2.68
N ASN A 70 -28.64 -7.66 3.59
CA ASN A 70 -29.18 -6.34 3.28
C ASN A 70 -28.11 -5.23 3.31
N MET A 71 -26.84 -5.57 3.56
CA MET A 71 -25.74 -4.61 3.43
C MET A 71 -25.53 -4.28 1.96
N LYS A 72 -25.36 -2.99 1.64
CA LYS A 72 -24.93 -2.59 0.29
C LYS A 72 -23.49 -2.95 0.00
N MET A 73 -22.67 -3.08 1.05
CA MET A 73 -21.27 -3.39 0.89
C MET A 73 -20.77 -4.26 2.03
N ASN A 74 -19.97 -5.27 1.70
CA ASN A 74 -19.30 -6.08 2.72
C ASN A 74 -17.97 -5.44 3.11
N ILE A 75 -17.58 -5.58 4.38
CA ILE A 75 -16.22 -5.32 4.81
C ILE A 75 -15.35 -6.49 4.34
N THR A 76 -14.35 -6.19 3.51
CA THR A 76 -13.48 -7.17 2.87
C THR A 76 -12.01 -6.86 3.13
N GLN A 77 -11.10 -7.64 2.55
CA GLN A 77 -9.66 -7.39 2.61
C GLN A 77 -9.18 -6.32 1.61
N ASN A 78 -10.09 -5.53 1.05
CA ASN A 78 -9.75 -4.39 0.20
C ASN A 78 -9.70 -3.12 1.03
N THR A 79 -9.04 -2.08 0.51
CA THR A 79 -9.18 -0.75 1.12
C THR A 79 -10.64 -0.31 1.02
N MET A 80 -11.16 0.28 2.09
CA MET A 80 -12.50 0.86 2.12
C MET A 80 -12.41 2.36 2.38
N ARG A 81 -13.42 3.11 1.95
CA ARG A 81 -13.53 4.54 2.21
C ARG A 81 -14.54 4.74 3.33
N VAL A 82 -14.04 5.24 4.46
CA VAL A 82 -14.85 5.67 5.59
C VAL A 82 -15.30 7.09 5.30
N LEU A 83 -16.60 7.28 5.23
CA LEU A 83 -17.26 8.55 4.98
C LEU A 83 -17.74 9.12 6.31
N TRP A 84 -17.65 10.43 6.51
CA TRP A 84 -18.29 11.05 7.66
C TRP A 84 -18.89 12.41 7.33
N GLY A 85 -19.81 12.80 8.20
CA GLY A 85 -20.25 14.18 8.30
C GLY A 85 -21.13 14.42 9.52
N TYR A 86 -21.32 15.70 9.82
CA TYR A 86 -22.10 16.18 10.93
C TYR A 86 -23.35 16.90 10.41
N GLY A 87 -24.51 16.52 10.95
CA GLY A 87 -25.73 17.27 10.69
C GLY A 87 -25.70 18.60 11.43
N LYS A 88 -26.18 19.69 10.81
CA LYS A 88 -26.47 20.95 11.52
C LYS A 88 -27.64 20.82 12.49
N THR A 89 -28.43 19.77 12.31
CA THR A 89 -29.61 19.40 13.11
C THR A 89 -29.63 17.90 13.29
N ASP A 90 -30.38 17.42 14.28
CA ASP A 90 -30.57 15.98 14.52
C ASP A 90 -31.42 15.28 13.45
N ASN A 91 -32.02 16.05 12.53
CA ASN A 91 -32.79 15.51 11.42
C ASN A 91 -31.88 15.06 10.27
N VAL A 92 -32.11 13.83 9.81
CA VAL A 92 -31.45 13.29 8.62
C VAL A 92 -32.10 13.87 7.35
N SER A 93 -31.29 14.38 6.44
CA SER A 93 -31.72 14.91 5.14
C SER A 93 -31.22 14.02 4.01
N ASP A 94 -32.04 13.81 2.99
CA ASP A 94 -31.69 13.02 1.81
C ASP A 94 -30.56 13.66 0.97
N SER A 95 -30.34 14.97 1.14
CA SER A 95 -29.28 15.77 0.50
C SER A 95 -28.14 16.06 1.49
N PHE A 96 -27.66 15.03 2.16
CA PHE A 96 -26.54 15.15 3.10
C PHE A 96 -25.22 15.43 2.36
N GLN A 97 -24.43 16.37 2.88
CA GLN A 97 -23.10 16.67 2.35
C GLN A 97 -22.05 16.03 3.26
N LEU A 98 -21.09 15.32 2.67
CA LEU A 98 -19.95 14.76 3.40
C LEU A 98 -19.04 15.87 3.88
N ASP A 99 -18.55 15.75 5.12
CA ASP A 99 -17.49 16.60 5.64
C ASP A 99 -16.11 16.01 5.34
N GLY A 100 -16.02 14.70 5.15
CA GLY A 100 -14.78 14.07 4.71
C GLY A 100 -14.88 12.59 4.39
N VAL A 101 -13.78 12.12 3.81
CA VAL A 101 -13.58 10.75 3.34
C VAL A 101 -12.17 10.33 3.70
N LYS A 102 -12.01 9.08 4.14
CA LYS A 102 -10.70 8.52 4.46
C LYS A 102 -10.61 7.06 4.07
N SER A 103 -9.52 6.72 3.41
CA SER A 103 -9.17 5.35 3.06
C SER A 103 -8.64 4.60 4.28
N GLN A 104 -9.12 3.38 4.51
CA GLN A 104 -8.73 2.56 5.65
C GLN A 104 -8.80 1.07 5.30
N TYR A 105 -7.85 0.30 5.83
CA TYR A 105 -7.93 -1.16 5.89
C TYR A 105 -8.61 -1.60 7.18
N LEU A 106 -9.89 -1.98 7.10
CA LEU A 106 -10.72 -2.27 8.29
C LEU A 106 -10.47 -3.64 8.92
N LEU A 107 -9.90 -4.58 8.17
CA LEU A 107 -9.60 -5.94 8.65
C LEU A 107 -8.13 -6.12 9.05
N GLN A 108 -7.48 -5.05 9.48
CA GLN A 108 -6.10 -5.14 9.97
C GLN A 108 -6.06 -6.02 11.22
N GLU A 109 -5.28 -7.10 11.16
CA GLU A 109 -5.04 -7.92 12.34
C GLU A 109 -4.29 -7.09 13.38
N GLN A 110 -4.86 -7.01 14.58
CA GLN A 110 -4.16 -6.44 15.72
C GLN A 110 -3.07 -7.42 16.12
N LEU A 111 -1.82 -7.08 15.79
CA LEU A 111 -0.69 -7.86 16.26
C LEU A 111 -0.72 -7.92 17.80
N PRO A 112 -0.32 -9.05 18.41
CA PRO A 112 -0.13 -9.12 19.84
C PRO A 112 0.82 -8.00 20.27
N GLU A 113 0.54 -7.42 21.45
CA GLU A 113 1.38 -6.36 22.01
C GLU A 113 2.81 -6.89 22.14
N LEU A 114 3.74 -6.22 21.44
CA LEU A 114 5.12 -6.66 21.40
C LEU A 114 5.76 -6.39 22.75
N GLU A 115 6.24 -7.43 23.44
CA GLU A 115 7.11 -7.26 24.60
C GLU A 115 8.44 -6.64 24.14
N MET A 116 8.68 -5.40 24.57
CA MET A 116 9.87 -4.66 24.18
C MET A 116 11.10 -5.23 24.89
N PRO A 117 12.16 -5.61 24.15
CA PRO A 117 13.41 -6.02 24.77
C PRO A 117 14.01 -4.92 25.64
N ASN A 118 14.67 -5.29 26.75
CA ASN A 118 15.31 -4.33 27.66
C ASN A 118 16.45 -3.52 27.01
N ASP A 119 17.00 -4.01 25.91
CA ASP A 119 18.06 -3.38 25.13
C ASP A 119 17.52 -2.58 23.91
N ALA A 120 16.21 -2.32 23.88
CA ALA A 120 15.60 -1.57 22.79
C ALA A 120 16.02 -0.09 22.80
N PHE A 121 16.28 0.46 21.62
CA PHE A 121 16.63 1.87 21.41
C PHE A 121 16.08 2.37 20.07
N HIS A 122 16.07 3.69 19.85
CA HIS A 122 15.46 4.29 18.65
C HIS A 122 16.49 4.99 17.76
N ILE A 123 16.27 4.91 16.45
CA ILE A 123 16.85 5.82 15.47
C ILE A 123 15.72 6.60 14.77
N GLN A 124 16.04 7.77 14.24
CA GLN A 124 15.07 8.70 13.69
C GLN A 124 15.43 9.08 12.27
N PHE A 125 14.49 8.87 11.34
CA PHE A 125 14.54 9.42 10.00
C PHE A 125 13.46 10.48 9.88
N ARG A 126 13.80 11.72 10.25
CA ARG A 126 12.89 12.85 10.30
C ARG A 126 13.42 14.08 9.55
N VAL A 127 12.52 14.82 8.92
CA VAL A 127 12.83 16.20 8.52
C VAL A 127 13.07 17.06 9.77
N ASN A 128 13.70 18.23 9.61
CA ASN A 128 14.07 19.06 10.77
C ASN A 128 13.76 20.52 10.46
N GLU A 129 12.72 21.05 11.11
CA GLU A 129 12.22 22.42 10.87
C GLU A 129 12.07 22.75 9.38
N THR A 130 11.66 21.76 8.58
CA THR A 130 11.51 21.91 7.14
C THR A 130 10.27 22.74 6.86
N GLN A 131 10.42 23.81 6.07
CA GLN A 131 9.29 24.63 5.66
C GLN A 131 8.46 23.87 4.62
N ILE A 132 7.21 23.56 4.95
CA ILE A 132 6.27 22.96 4.01
C ILE A 132 6.02 23.96 2.87
N PRO A 133 6.25 23.58 1.60
CA PRO A 133 6.04 24.50 0.49
C PRO A 133 4.58 24.94 0.34
N LYS A 134 4.42 26.19 -0.09
CA LYS A 134 3.13 26.82 -0.41
C LYS A 134 2.59 26.29 -1.75
N SER A 135 2.26 25.02 -1.78
CA SER A 135 1.66 24.35 -2.94
C SER A 135 0.79 23.21 -2.48
N LYS A 136 -0.33 22.99 -3.18
CA LYS A 136 -1.32 21.96 -2.85
C LYS A 136 -0.73 20.59 -2.57
N THR A 137 0.27 20.17 -3.34
CA THR A 137 0.92 18.87 -3.19
C THR A 137 2.43 19.04 -3.30
N THR A 138 3.15 18.49 -2.33
CA THR A 138 4.62 18.46 -2.34
C THR A 138 5.13 17.09 -1.94
N TYR A 139 6.05 16.53 -2.72
CA TYR A 139 6.89 15.40 -2.31
C TYR A 139 8.24 15.95 -1.88
N TRP A 140 8.60 15.74 -0.61
CA TRP A 140 9.82 16.26 0.00
C TRP A 140 10.72 15.10 0.40
N CYS A 141 11.98 15.18 -0.01
CA CYS A 141 12.95 14.10 0.13
C CYS A 141 14.11 14.53 1.02
N LYS A 142 14.52 13.65 1.94
CA LYS A 142 15.70 13.82 2.78
C LYS A 142 16.54 12.55 2.84
N SER A 143 17.85 12.66 2.61
CA SER A 143 18.76 11.51 2.70
C SER A 143 19.40 11.40 4.09
N PHE A 144 19.56 10.16 4.56
CA PHE A 144 20.17 9.81 5.84
C PHE A 144 21.30 8.83 5.62
N GLU A 145 22.43 9.05 6.30
CA GLU A 145 23.47 8.04 6.34
C GLU A 145 23.00 6.80 7.09
N THR A 146 23.55 5.64 6.72
CA THR A 146 23.32 4.44 7.51
C THR A 146 23.79 4.66 8.94
N PRO A 147 22.96 4.32 9.95
CA PRO A 147 23.32 4.48 11.36
C PRO A 147 24.67 3.83 11.68
N GLN A 148 25.54 4.58 12.35
CA GLN A 148 26.83 4.07 12.82
C GLN A 148 26.59 3.20 14.04
N LEU A 149 26.60 1.88 13.85
CA LEU A 149 26.36 0.89 14.89
C LEU A 149 27.60 0.01 15.07
N ASP A 150 27.95 -0.28 16.33
CA ASP A 150 29.11 -1.12 16.68
C ASP A 150 28.97 -2.56 16.14
N GLU A 151 27.73 -3.02 15.98
CA GLU A 151 27.37 -4.32 15.44
C GLU A 151 26.06 -4.22 14.66
N GLN A 152 25.78 -5.24 13.84
CA GLN A 152 24.46 -5.38 13.23
C GLN A 152 23.41 -5.69 14.30
N VAL A 153 22.29 -4.98 14.28
CA VAL A 153 21.14 -5.11 15.19
C VAL A 153 19.86 -5.42 14.40
N HIS A 154 18.74 -5.63 15.09
CA HIS A 154 17.43 -5.83 14.45
C HIS A 154 16.50 -4.65 14.69
N ALA A 155 15.94 -4.09 13.62
CA ALA A 155 14.72 -3.30 13.70
C ALA A 155 13.51 -4.21 13.94
N ILE A 156 12.65 -3.77 14.84
CA ILE A 156 11.51 -4.56 15.34
C ILE A 156 10.18 -3.79 15.31
N VAL A 157 10.22 -2.44 15.30
CA VAL A 157 9.02 -1.60 15.20
C VAL A 157 9.33 -0.36 14.36
N PHE A 158 8.45 -0.04 13.41
CA PHE A 158 8.47 1.19 12.62
C PHE A 158 7.28 2.04 13.03
N SER A 159 7.52 3.26 13.52
CA SER A 159 6.46 4.13 14.03
C SER A 159 6.47 5.45 13.26
N PRO A 160 5.31 5.92 12.75
CA PRO A 160 5.20 7.28 12.25
C PRO A 160 5.40 8.26 13.41
N TYR A 161 6.15 9.34 13.15
CA TYR A 161 6.19 10.51 14.01
C TYR A 161 5.67 11.68 13.20
N ILE A 162 4.49 12.18 13.59
CA ILE A 162 3.89 13.37 12.98
C ILE A 162 4.04 14.51 13.98
N GLN A 163 4.60 15.63 13.54
CA GLN A 163 4.70 16.83 14.38
C GLN A 163 3.29 17.29 14.75
N GLU A 164 3.08 17.56 16.04
CA GLU A 164 1.80 18.05 16.55
C GLU A 164 1.38 19.33 15.80
N GLY A 165 0.15 19.35 15.31
CA GLY A 165 -0.42 20.42 14.49
C GLY A 165 -0.20 20.25 12.98
N ASN A 166 0.61 19.28 12.56
CA ASN A 166 0.89 19.01 11.15
C ASN A 166 0.16 17.77 10.59
N GLU A 167 -0.75 17.16 11.36
CA GLU A 167 -1.51 15.96 10.99
C GLU A 167 -2.34 16.16 9.71
N ALA A 168 -2.78 17.40 9.45
CA ALA A 168 -3.51 17.77 8.25
C ALA A 168 -2.62 17.93 7.01
N PHE A 169 -1.29 18.05 7.19
CA PHE A 169 -0.35 18.25 6.09
C PHE A 169 0.36 16.97 5.69
N VAL A 170 0.79 16.14 6.65
CA VAL A 170 1.57 14.93 6.35
C VAL A 170 0.65 13.80 5.91
N HIS A 171 0.63 13.54 4.61
CA HIS A 171 -0.31 12.62 4.02
C HIS A 171 0.23 11.18 3.91
N HIS A 172 1.50 11.01 3.51
CA HIS A 172 2.21 9.73 3.64
C HIS A 172 3.73 9.92 3.75
N ILE A 173 4.40 8.90 4.28
CA ILE A 173 5.85 8.86 4.50
C ILE A 173 6.40 7.53 3.97
N VAL A 174 7.46 7.56 3.18
CA VAL A 174 8.14 6.39 2.64
C VAL A 174 9.62 6.44 2.99
N VAL A 175 10.18 5.31 3.41
CA VAL A 175 11.63 5.15 3.64
C VAL A 175 12.16 4.13 2.65
N TYR A 176 13.04 4.59 1.76
CA TYR A 176 13.75 3.73 0.82
C TYR A 176 15.14 3.37 1.36
N GLY A 177 15.54 2.13 1.13
CA GLY A 177 16.89 1.64 1.30
C GLY A 177 17.65 1.70 -0.02
N CYS A 178 18.85 2.27 -0.01
CA CYS A 178 19.63 2.51 -1.20
C CYS A 178 20.95 1.72 -1.20
N TYR A 179 21.27 1.10 -2.32
CA TYR A 179 22.51 0.35 -2.53
C TYR A 179 23.42 1.11 -3.50
N GLY A 180 24.73 1.18 -3.26
CA GLY A 180 25.67 1.86 -4.12
C GLY A 180 25.65 3.39 -4.00
N ASN A 181 26.66 3.91 -3.33
CA ASN A 181 26.97 5.33 -3.23
C ASN A 181 27.96 5.74 -4.34
N LEU A 182 27.45 5.99 -5.54
CA LEU A 182 28.28 6.35 -6.70
C LEU A 182 29.04 7.67 -6.48
N SER A 183 28.56 8.53 -5.57
CA SER A 183 29.13 9.84 -5.30
C SER A 183 30.00 9.92 -4.03
N LYS A 184 30.37 8.79 -3.41
CA LYS A 184 31.20 8.72 -2.17
C LYS A 184 30.72 9.63 -1.03
N GLY A 185 29.40 9.81 -0.87
CA GLY A 185 28.82 10.59 0.23
C GLY A 185 28.51 12.06 -0.10
N ASN A 186 28.77 12.54 -1.32
CA ASN A 186 28.42 13.92 -1.70
C ASN A 186 26.90 14.23 -1.68
N ASN A 187 26.06 13.19 -1.67
CA ASN A 187 24.60 13.31 -1.67
C ASN A 187 23.97 13.02 -0.29
N ASN A 188 24.80 12.88 0.75
CA ASN A 188 24.35 12.70 2.13
C ASN A 188 23.84 14.05 2.67
N GLY A 189 22.63 14.06 3.23
CA GLY A 189 22.01 15.29 3.74
C GLY A 189 21.34 16.17 2.68
N TYR A 190 21.04 15.63 1.49
CA TYR A 190 20.09 16.32 0.61
C TYR A 190 18.77 16.47 1.37
N ASP A 191 18.17 17.65 1.26
CA ASP A 191 16.92 18.01 1.89
C ASP A 191 16.20 18.96 0.93
N GLY A 192 15.13 18.50 0.28
CA GLY A 192 14.53 19.24 -0.82
C GLY A 192 13.39 18.54 -1.54
N LYS A 193 12.80 19.23 -2.52
CA LYS A 193 11.71 18.68 -3.33
C LYS A 193 12.16 17.46 -4.15
N CYS A 194 11.47 16.33 -3.96
CA CYS A 194 11.64 15.12 -4.77
C CYS A 194 11.35 15.40 -6.25
N TYR A 195 11.91 14.57 -7.14
CA TYR A 195 11.68 14.64 -8.59
C TYR A 195 12.04 15.98 -9.25
N SER A 196 12.86 16.79 -8.56
CA SER A 196 13.42 18.02 -9.11
C SER A 196 14.65 17.73 -9.94
N LYS A 197 15.03 18.65 -10.84
CA LYS A 197 16.26 18.52 -11.65
C LYS A 197 17.55 18.47 -10.81
N ASN A 198 17.47 18.86 -9.54
CA ASN A 198 18.59 18.89 -8.60
C ASN A 198 18.66 17.61 -7.75
N MET A 199 17.75 16.65 -7.95
CA MET A 199 17.74 15.37 -7.26
C MET A 199 18.99 14.56 -7.63
N PRO A 200 19.73 14.00 -6.66
CA PRO A 200 20.92 13.21 -6.94
C PRO A 200 20.65 11.96 -7.79
N ASN A 201 21.53 11.69 -8.75
CA ASN A 201 21.40 10.50 -9.61
C ASN A 201 21.49 9.17 -8.84
N ASP A 202 22.21 9.15 -7.71
CA ASP A 202 22.39 7.96 -6.86
C ASP A 202 21.04 7.42 -6.36
N TRP A 203 20.03 8.27 -6.28
CA TRP A 203 18.70 7.88 -5.81
C TRP A 203 17.97 6.92 -6.75
N ASN A 204 18.40 6.81 -8.00
CA ASN A 204 17.93 5.73 -8.89
C ASN A 204 18.29 4.33 -8.37
N ASN A 205 19.18 4.23 -7.37
CA ASN A 205 19.54 2.98 -6.71
C ASN A 205 18.73 2.72 -5.42
N CYS A 206 17.82 3.61 -5.04
CA CYS A 206 16.89 3.44 -3.92
C CYS A 206 15.70 2.58 -4.37
N ILE A 207 15.90 1.26 -4.46
CA ILE A 207 14.97 0.33 -5.11
C ILE A 207 14.20 -0.57 -4.13
N GLU A 208 14.47 -0.45 -2.83
CA GLU A 208 13.85 -1.23 -1.76
C GLU A 208 13.05 -0.27 -0.86
N VAL A 209 11.73 -0.44 -0.75
CA VAL A 209 10.93 0.30 0.24
C VAL A 209 11.04 -0.44 1.56
N VAL A 210 11.77 0.16 2.51
CA VAL A 210 12.00 -0.38 3.85
C VAL A 210 10.73 -0.28 4.69
N PHE A 211 10.05 0.86 4.60
CA PHE A 211 8.80 1.11 5.30
C PHE A 211 7.99 2.18 4.57
N ALA A 212 6.66 2.08 4.66
CA ALA A 212 5.74 3.11 4.18
C ALA A 212 4.58 3.25 5.17
N TRP A 213 4.14 4.48 5.35
CA TRP A 213 3.02 4.87 6.20
C TRP A 213 2.15 5.86 5.45
N ALA A 214 0.84 5.77 5.60
CA ALA A 214 -0.12 6.75 5.12
C ALA A 214 -1.06 7.18 6.25
N ILE A 215 -1.73 8.33 6.08
CA ILE A 215 -2.65 8.88 7.08
C ILE A 215 -3.66 7.84 7.59
N GLY A 216 -3.70 7.63 8.91
CA GLY A 216 -4.52 6.59 9.55
C GLY A 216 -3.84 5.24 9.76
N GLY A 217 -2.66 5.02 9.18
CA GLY A 217 -1.82 3.88 9.49
C GLY A 217 -1.32 3.94 10.94
N SER A 218 -1.14 2.78 11.56
CA SER A 218 -0.53 2.67 12.89
C SER A 218 0.96 2.31 12.79
N LYS A 219 1.62 2.14 13.94
CA LYS A 219 2.97 1.56 13.97
C LYS A 219 2.95 0.13 13.42
N PHE A 220 4.03 -0.27 12.75
CA PHE A 220 4.21 -1.63 12.26
C PHE A 220 5.27 -2.35 13.08
N ALA A 221 4.85 -3.28 13.94
CA ALA A 221 5.75 -4.18 14.66
C ALA A 221 6.01 -5.42 13.81
N LEU A 222 7.25 -5.92 13.76
CA LEU A 222 7.59 -7.19 13.12
C LEU A 222 7.25 -8.40 14.03
N PRO A 223 7.01 -9.61 13.48
CA PRO A 223 6.76 -10.81 14.27
C PRO A 223 7.89 -11.16 15.23
N GLU A 224 7.59 -11.69 16.41
CA GLU A 224 8.57 -11.97 17.48
C GLU A 224 9.80 -12.77 17.02
N HIS A 225 9.63 -13.70 16.07
CA HIS A 225 10.70 -14.52 15.51
C HIS A 225 11.54 -13.85 14.43
N ALA A 226 11.18 -12.66 13.94
CA ALA A 226 11.82 -12.02 12.80
C ALA A 226 12.13 -10.53 13.02
N GLY A 227 13.32 -10.09 12.61
CA GLY A 227 13.76 -8.69 12.69
C GLY A 227 14.46 -8.24 11.41
N LEU A 228 14.28 -6.99 11.00
CA LEU A 228 14.98 -6.44 9.84
C LEU A 228 16.42 -6.09 10.25
N PRO A 229 17.46 -6.71 9.66
CA PRO A 229 18.83 -6.41 10.03
C PRO A 229 19.20 -4.98 9.63
N VAL A 230 19.73 -4.22 10.59
CA VAL A 230 20.25 -2.85 10.41
C VAL A 230 21.71 -2.83 10.85
N GLY A 231 22.55 -2.18 10.06
CA GLY A 231 24.00 -2.18 10.21
C GLY A 231 24.69 -3.41 9.63
N GLY A 232 26.01 -3.30 9.55
CA GLY A 232 26.89 -4.33 9.00
C GLY A 232 27.05 -4.25 7.48
N LYS A 233 27.93 -5.09 6.96
CA LYS A 233 28.42 -4.99 5.58
C LYS A 233 27.35 -5.19 4.52
N ASP A 234 26.21 -5.78 4.84
CA ASP A 234 25.14 -6.20 3.91
C ASP A 234 23.88 -5.32 4.00
N ASP A 235 23.92 -4.24 4.78
CA ASP A 235 22.86 -3.24 4.87
C ASP A 235 22.94 -2.23 3.71
N HIS A 236 21.93 -1.38 3.64
CA HIS A 236 21.87 -0.20 2.79
C HIS A 236 23.02 0.76 3.13
N GLU A 237 23.48 1.52 2.13
CA GLU A 237 24.57 2.49 2.32
C GLU A 237 24.07 3.86 2.80
N TYR A 238 22.80 4.16 2.50
CA TYR A 238 22.05 5.30 2.98
C TYR A 238 20.55 5.01 2.83
N TYR A 239 19.74 5.84 3.48
CA TYR A 239 18.29 5.82 3.41
C TYR A 239 17.76 7.11 2.81
N LEU A 240 16.62 7.02 2.14
CA LEU A 240 15.91 8.16 1.60
C LEU A 240 14.52 8.21 2.22
N LEU A 241 14.22 9.29 2.95
CA LEU A 241 12.88 9.61 3.41
C LEU A 241 12.17 10.44 2.35
N GLU A 242 10.95 10.07 2.00
CA GLU A 242 10.03 10.84 1.17
C GLU A 242 8.77 11.13 1.98
N ILE A 243 8.39 12.40 2.09
CA ILE A 243 7.15 12.86 2.73
C ILE A 243 6.29 13.51 1.67
N HIS A 244 5.06 13.03 1.51
CA HIS A 244 4.03 13.72 0.75
C HIS A 244 3.25 14.65 1.67
N TYR A 245 3.39 15.95 1.42
CA TYR A 245 2.56 16.99 2.03
C TYR A 245 1.35 17.32 1.17
N ASP A 246 0.17 17.28 1.78
CA ASP A 246 -1.08 17.80 1.23
C ASP A 246 -1.40 19.14 1.91
N ASN A 247 -1.38 20.24 1.15
CA ASN A 247 -1.57 21.61 1.64
C ASN A 247 -2.62 22.32 0.77
N PRO A 248 -3.89 21.87 0.79
CA PRO A 248 -4.91 22.31 -0.17
C PRO A 248 -5.23 23.81 -0.07
N GLU A 249 -5.08 24.40 1.12
CA GLU A 249 -5.25 25.83 1.39
C GLU A 249 -4.01 26.67 1.08
N GLU A 250 -2.91 26.03 0.64
CA GLU A 250 -1.64 26.67 0.29
C GLU A 250 -1.14 27.59 1.43
N LYS A 251 -1.19 27.08 2.66
CA LYS A 251 -0.66 27.75 3.85
C LYS A 251 0.84 27.94 3.74
N GLU A 252 1.33 29.00 4.34
CA GLU A 252 2.74 29.40 4.33
C GLU A 252 3.26 29.52 5.77
N GLY A 253 4.57 29.34 5.96
CA GLY A 253 5.22 29.47 7.27
C GLY A 253 5.05 28.27 8.20
N VAL A 254 4.50 27.16 7.71
CA VAL A 254 4.39 25.90 8.46
C VAL A 254 5.74 25.18 8.45
N LEU A 255 6.26 24.86 9.63
CA LEU A 255 7.50 24.10 9.82
C LEU A 255 7.15 22.67 10.24
N ASP A 256 7.86 21.70 9.70
CA ASP A 256 7.66 20.29 9.97
C ASP A 256 8.95 19.55 10.36
N SER A 257 8.79 18.62 11.30
CA SER A 257 9.83 17.72 11.82
C SER A 257 9.34 16.28 11.87
N SER A 258 8.40 15.93 10.97
CA SER A 258 7.80 14.61 10.88
C SER A 258 8.74 13.59 10.23
N GLY A 259 8.42 12.31 10.34
CA GLY A 259 9.21 11.22 9.78
C GLY A 259 8.88 9.86 10.39
N ILE A 260 9.87 8.98 10.42
CA ILE A 260 9.75 7.62 10.97
C ILE A 260 10.74 7.42 12.12
N ASP A 261 10.24 6.87 13.22
CA ASP A 261 11.06 6.30 14.28
C ASP A 261 11.17 4.79 14.11
N ILE A 262 12.39 4.27 14.18
CA ILE A 262 12.66 2.85 14.08
C ILE A 262 13.19 2.37 15.41
N THR A 263 12.49 1.42 16.03
CA THR A 263 12.93 0.77 17.25
C THR A 263 13.80 -0.44 16.91
N LEU A 264 15.00 -0.46 17.48
CA LEU A 264 16.06 -1.43 17.27
C LEU A 264 16.33 -2.21 18.57
N THR A 265 16.90 -3.41 18.46
CA THR A 265 17.38 -4.23 19.59
C THR A 265 18.67 -4.96 19.21
N LYS A 266 19.60 -5.09 20.16
CA LYS A 266 20.82 -5.91 19.98
C LYS A 266 20.52 -7.41 20.12
N SER A 267 19.45 -7.76 20.83
CA SER A 267 18.91 -9.11 20.99
C SER A 267 18.27 -9.57 19.68
N LYS A 268 19.11 -10.09 18.77
CA LYS A 268 18.68 -10.56 17.45
C LYS A 268 17.60 -11.64 17.58
N ARG A 269 16.53 -11.43 16.81
CA ARG A 269 15.47 -12.42 16.61
C ARG A 269 15.97 -13.60 15.77
N GLN A 270 15.19 -14.66 15.76
CA GLN A 270 15.56 -15.94 15.13
C GLN A 270 15.90 -15.80 13.65
N TYR A 271 15.16 -14.97 12.91
CA TYR A 271 15.34 -14.80 11.46
C TYR A 271 15.56 -13.34 11.06
N ASN A 272 16.48 -13.14 10.11
CA ASN A 272 16.60 -11.89 9.40
C ASN A 272 15.43 -11.74 8.42
N VAL A 273 14.76 -10.59 8.43
CA VAL A 273 13.79 -10.21 7.41
C VAL A 273 14.53 -9.73 6.16
N GLY A 274 14.02 -10.12 5.00
CA GLY A 274 14.34 -9.51 3.72
C GLY A 274 13.10 -8.87 3.12
N ILE A 275 13.31 -7.90 2.23
CA ILE A 275 12.27 -7.30 1.41
C ILE A 275 12.53 -7.72 -0.03
N LEU A 276 11.53 -8.34 -0.64
CA LEU A 276 11.54 -8.79 -2.03
C LEU A 276 10.61 -7.89 -2.85
N THR A 277 11.20 -7.05 -3.70
CA THR A 277 10.45 -6.23 -4.66
C THR A 277 10.14 -7.06 -5.90
N ILE A 278 8.86 -7.21 -6.24
CA ILE A 278 8.40 -7.84 -7.48
C ILE A 278 7.54 -6.88 -8.31
N GLY A 279 7.50 -7.08 -9.62
CA GLY A 279 6.57 -6.35 -10.47
C GLY A 279 7.10 -6.07 -11.88
N TYR A 280 6.77 -4.90 -12.41
CA TYR A 280 7.24 -4.46 -13.73
C TYR A 280 8.38 -3.44 -13.62
N THR A 281 9.19 -3.35 -14.68
CA THR A 281 10.31 -2.40 -14.72
C THR A 281 9.80 -0.97 -14.76
N VAL A 282 10.18 -0.19 -13.76
CA VAL A 282 9.85 1.23 -13.63
C VAL A 282 10.80 2.06 -14.48
N THR A 283 10.45 2.27 -15.74
CA THR A 283 11.15 3.21 -16.61
C THR A 283 10.25 3.71 -17.73
N GLY A 284 10.46 4.99 -18.11
CA GLY A 284 9.67 5.64 -19.15
C GLY A 284 9.97 5.14 -20.57
N PHE A 285 10.75 4.07 -20.68
CA PHE A 285 11.07 3.38 -21.92
C PHE A 285 10.40 2.00 -22.05
N SER A 286 9.88 1.40 -20.96
CA SER A 286 9.34 0.03 -20.98
C SER A 286 7.87 -0.08 -20.59
N GLN A 287 7.36 0.86 -19.79
CA GLN A 287 5.98 0.85 -19.31
C GLN A 287 5.23 2.01 -19.95
N PHE A 288 4.18 1.69 -20.71
CA PHE A 288 3.32 2.66 -21.36
C PHE A 288 1.85 2.25 -21.16
N ILE A 289 1.04 3.18 -20.66
CA ILE A 289 -0.40 3.02 -20.49
C ILE A 289 -1.07 4.09 -21.38
N PRO A 290 -1.97 3.70 -22.32
CA PRO A 290 -2.63 4.64 -23.20
C PRO A 290 -3.57 5.57 -22.40
N PRO A 291 -3.86 6.78 -22.89
CA PRO A 291 -4.91 7.60 -22.30
C PRO A 291 -6.30 7.04 -22.59
N TYR A 292 -7.31 7.52 -21.86
CA TYR A 292 -8.73 7.21 -22.05
C TYR A 292 -9.14 5.76 -21.73
N ALA A 293 -8.28 4.97 -21.11
CA ALA A 293 -8.62 3.60 -20.72
C ALA A 293 -9.23 3.56 -19.32
N GLU A 294 -10.44 3.03 -19.20
CA GLU A 294 -11.13 2.81 -17.92
C GLU A 294 -10.54 1.64 -17.13
N GLU A 295 -10.23 0.54 -17.82
CA GLU A 295 -9.52 -0.62 -17.24
C GLU A 295 -8.37 -1.01 -18.16
N PHE A 296 -7.12 -0.86 -17.69
CA PHE A 296 -5.92 -1.30 -18.41
C PHE A 296 -5.03 -2.16 -17.52
N LYS A 297 -4.77 -3.40 -17.92
CA LYS A 297 -4.02 -4.39 -17.12
C LYS A 297 -2.55 -4.42 -17.48
N TYR A 298 -1.71 -4.58 -16.46
CA TYR A 298 -0.27 -4.68 -16.60
C TYR A 298 0.27 -5.77 -15.69
N TYR A 299 1.16 -6.61 -16.21
CA TYR A 299 1.68 -7.77 -15.48
C TYR A 299 3.20 -7.71 -15.26
N GLY A 300 3.62 -7.98 -14.03
CA GLY A 300 5.00 -8.28 -13.66
C GLY A 300 5.13 -9.75 -13.28
N HIS A 301 6.15 -10.44 -13.78
CA HIS A 301 6.34 -11.88 -13.54
C HIS A 301 7.68 -12.14 -12.85
N CYS A 302 7.67 -13.00 -11.84
CA CYS A 302 8.86 -13.45 -11.14
C CYS A 302 8.93 -14.98 -11.08
N GLU A 303 9.77 -15.57 -11.94
CA GLU A 303 9.98 -17.03 -12.04
C GLU A 303 11.49 -17.34 -12.17
N ALA A 304 12.20 -16.71 -13.12
CA ALA A 304 13.61 -17.03 -13.36
C ALA A 304 14.55 -16.71 -12.19
N CYS A 305 14.10 -15.91 -11.23
CA CYS A 305 14.89 -15.56 -10.05
C CYS A 305 14.80 -16.62 -8.93
N GLY A 306 14.04 -17.70 -9.15
CA GLY A 306 13.82 -18.76 -8.18
C GLY A 306 15.10 -19.32 -7.54
N SER A 307 16.16 -19.53 -8.33
CA SER A 307 17.45 -19.98 -7.82
C SER A 307 18.16 -18.99 -6.88
N MET A 308 17.74 -17.72 -6.86
CA MET A 308 18.23 -16.68 -5.95
C MET A 308 17.38 -16.57 -4.68
N ILE A 309 16.25 -17.29 -4.59
CA ILE A 309 15.47 -17.51 -3.36
C ILE A 309 16.20 -18.57 -2.51
N THR A 310 17.47 -18.29 -2.21
CA THR A 310 18.27 -19.09 -1.29
C THR A 310 18.25 -18.36 0.07
N PRO A 311 17.64 -18.94 1.11
CA PRO A 311 17.63 -18.33 2.43
C PRO A 311 19.07 -18.19 2.95
N GLU A 312 19.33 -17.12 3.71
CA GLU A 312 20.54 -17.03 4.53
C GLU A 312 20.63 -18.26 5.45
N ARG A 313 21.81 -18.88 5.50
CA ARG A 313 21.99 -20.10 6.29
C ARG A 313 21.78 -19.79 7.77
N ASN A 314 20.82 -20.49 8.36
CA ASN A 314 20.56 -20.52 9.79
C ASN A 314 20.45 -21.99 10.21
N SER A 315 21.06 -22.38 11.33
CA SER A 315 20.94 -23.73 11.90
C SER A 315 19.50 -24.19 12.17
N GLN A 316 18.56 -23.26 12.25
CA GLN A 316 17.15 -23.51 12.55
C GLN A 316 16.26 -23.54 11.30
N TRP A 317 16.79 -23.18 10.12
CA TRP A 317 16.07 -23.20 8.86
C TRP A 317 16.57 -24.31 7.95
N ASN A 318 15.74 -25.34 7.74
CA ASN A 318 16.10 -26.54 6.98
C ASN A 318 15.31 -26.68 5.66
N GLU A 319 14.65 -25.61 5.21
CA GLU A 319 13.79 -25.62 4.02
C GLU A 319 14.44 -24.88 2.84
N ASP A 320 14.23 -25.39 1.61
CA ASP A 320 14.71 -24.77 0.36
C ASP A 320 13.74 -23.67 -0.14
N GLY A 321 13.52 -22.67 0.70
CA GLY A 321 12.62 -21.54 0.42
C GLY A 321 12.49 -20.59 1.61
N VAL A 322 11.49 -19.72 1.57
CA VAL A 322 11.23 -18.69 2.58
C VAL A 322 9.74 -18.56 2.89
N LYS A 323 9.39 -17.83 3.95
CA LYS A 323 8.02 -17.44 4.29
C LYS A 323 7.79 -15.99 3.93
N MET A 324 6.69 -15.72 3.26
CA MET A 324 6.13 -14.39 3.04
C MET A 324 5.11 -14.11 4.14
N PHE A 325 5.14 -12.92 4.75
CA PHE A 325 4.25 -12.61 5.87
C PHE A 325 3.60 -11.22 5.82
N ALA A 326 4.15 -10.28 5.05
CA ALA A 326 3.55 -8.97 4.85
C ALA A 326 3.85 -8.44 3.44
N VAL A 327 2.98 -7.58 2.92
CA VAL A 327 3.09 -7.00 1.57
C VAL A 327 2.69 -5.53 1.58
N LEU A 328 3.48 -4.68 0.93
CA LEU A 328 3.10 -3.34 0.50
C LEU A 328 2.80 -3.38 -1.01
N LEU A 329 1.58 -3.05 -1.41
CA LEU A 329 1.20 -2.90 -2.82
C LEU A 329 1.45 -1.45 -3.26
N HIS A 330 1.95 -1.25 -4.49
CA HIS A 330 2.33 0.08 -4.96
C HIS A 330 2.08 0.31 -6.45
N ALA A 331 1.34 1.37 -6.72
CA ALA A 331 1.13 2.03 -8.02
C ALA A 331 0.88 3.52 -7.76
N HIS A 332 0.92 4.37 -8.79
CA HIS A 332 0.67 5.80 -8.66
C HIS A 332 -0.82 6.16 -8.91
N LEU A 333 -1.10 7.43 -9.24
CA LEU A 333 -2.42 8.07 -9.25
C LEU A 333 -3.48 7.35 -10.12
N THR A 334 -3.06 6.62 -11.15
CA THR A 334 -3.97 5.92 -12.06
C THR A 334 -4.24 4.48 -11.61
N GLY A 335 -3.51 3.95 -10.61
CA GLY A 335 -3.76 2.64 -10.03
C GLY A 335 -5.15 2.55 -9.36
N ARG A 336 -5.85 1.44 -9.60
CA ARG A 336 -7.17 1.15 -9.01
C ARG A 336 -7.26 -0.23 -8.36
N LYS A 337 -6.54 -1.21 -8.92
CA LYS A 337 -6.51 -2.57 -8.37
C LYS A 337 -5.09 -3.11 -8.47
N ILE A 338 -4.64 -3.81 -7.43
CA ILE A 338 -3.35 -4.50 -7.44
C ILE A 338 -3.51 -5.87 -6.79
N ARG A 339 -2.96 -6.91 -7.39
CA ARG A 339 -2.88 -8.24 -6.76
C ARG A 339 -1.57 -8.93 -7.03
N VAL A 340 -1.18 -9.79 -6.10
CA VAL A 340 0.00 -10.65 -6.18
C VAL A 340 -0.46 -12.10 -6.20
N ARG A 341 -0.39 -12.73 -7.37
CA ARG A 341 -0.73 -14.13 -7.57
C ARG A 341 0.46 -15.02 -7.21
N HIS A 342 0.17 -16.19 -6.64
CA HIS A 342 1.17 -17.22 -6.35
C HIS A 342 0.86 -18.48 -7.16
N ILE A 343 1.81 -18.93 -7.97
CA ILE A 343 1.64 -20.11 -8.82
C ILE A 343 2.72 -21.12 -8.46
N ARG A 344 2.33 -22.37 -8.23
CA ARG A 344 3.23 -23.48 -7.92
C ARG A 344 2.92 -24.65 -8.84
N ASN A 345 3.94 -25.17 -9.53
CA ASN A 345 3.80 -26.31 -10.46
C ASN A 345 2.69 -26.11 -11.50
N GLY A 346 2.53 -24.87 -11.99
CA GLY A 346 1.49 -24.49 -12.97
C GLY A 346 0.07 -24.33 -12.40
N LYS A 347 -0.14 -24.51 -11.09
CA LYS A 347 -1.42 -24.30 -10.41
C LYS A 347 -1.44 -22.96 -9.67
N LEU A 348 -2.53 -22.21 -9.82
CA LEU A 348 -2.78 -21.00 -9.03
C LEU A 348 -3.11 -21.37 -7.57
N LEU A 349 -2.35 -20.81 -6.63
CA LEU A 349 -2.60 -20.84 -5.20
C LEU A 349 -3.39 -19.58 -4.80
N PRO A 350 -3.90 -19.48 -3.55
CA PRO A 350 -4.49 -18.23 -3.07
C PRO A 350 -3.53 -17.04 -3.29
N ASP A 351 -4.10 -15.90 -3.64
CA ASP A 351 -3.32 -14.66 -3.82
C ASP A 351 -2.55 -14.33 -2.53
N VAL A 352 -1.30 -13.89 -2.68
CA VAL A 352 -0.44 -13.47 -1.57
C VAL A 352 -1.04 -12.22 -0.91
N MET A 353 -1.52 -11.30 -1.74
CA MET A 353 -2.18 -10.05 -1.34
C MET A 353 -2.99 -9.52 -2.52
N TYR A 354 -4.13 -8.89 -2.26
CA TYR A 354 -4.90 -8.19 -3.27
C TYR A 354 -5.59 -6.96 -2.67
N ASP A 355 -5.84 -5.98 -3.51
CA ASP A 355 -6.70 -4.83 -3.21
C ASP A 355 -7.43 -4.40 -4.49
N GLU A 356 -8.73 -4.66 -4.54
CA GLU A 356 -9.63 -4.30 -5.63
C GLU A 356 -10.10 -2.83 -5.57
N ASN A 357 -9.79 -2.13 -4.47
CA ASN A 357 -10.16 -0.73 -4.23
C ASN A 357 -8.91 0.09 -3.86
N TYR A 358 -7.77 -0.24 -4.47
CA TYR A 358 -6.48 0.36 -4.17
C TYR A 358 -6.55 1.89 -4.24
N ASP A 359 -5.93 2.54 -3.26
CA ASP A 359 -5.77 3.99 -3.23
C ASP A 359 -4.29 4.34 -3.24
N PHE A 360 -3.87 5.15 -4.21
CA PHE A 360 -2.53 5.75 -4.14
C PHE A 360 -2.34 6.56 -2.86
N ASN A 361 -3.40 7.17 -2.33
CA ASN A 361 -3.34 7.99 -1.14
C ASN A 361 -3.26 7.16 0.17
N TYR A 362 -3.44 5.84 0.11
CA TYR A 362 -3.42 4.97 1.28
C TYR A 362 -2.58 3.72 1.01
N GLN A 363 -1.28 3.87 1.28
CA GLN A 363 -0.28 2.83 1.09
C GLN A 363 0.36 2.50 2.42
N GLU A 364 0.12 1.28 2.90
CA GLU A 364 0.68 0.79 4.15
C GLU A 364 1.08 -0.67 4.02
N LEU A 365 2.02 -1.07 4.86
CA LEU A 365 2.45 -2.46 4.92
C LEU A 365 1.37 -3.31 5.62
N ARG A 366 0.86 -4.33 4.92
CA ARG A 366 -0.22 -5.20 5.43
C ARG A 366 0.28 -6.59 5.74
N TYR A 367 -0.15 -7.14 6.87
CA TYR A 367 0.03 -8.54 7.18
C TYR A 367 -0.78 -9.43 6.25
N MET A 368 -0.17 -10.54 5.86
CA MET A 368 -0.90 -11.64 5.27
C MET A 368 -1.65 -12.39 6.37
N LYS A 369 -2.91 -12.77 6.13
CA LYS A 369 -3.69 -13.63 7.05
C LYS A 369 -2.97 -14.91 7.47
N LYS A 370 -2.08 -15.39 6.60
CA LYS A 370 -1.27 -16.58 6.86
C LYS A 370 0.09 -16.45 6.19
N GLU A 371 1.13 -16.69 6.97
CA GLU A 371 2.49 -16.80 6.45
C GLU A 371 2.56 -17.92 5.40
N THR A 372 2.97 -17.57 4.18
CA THR A 372 2.92 -18.47 3.03
C THR A 372 4.32 -18.83 2.57
N PHE A 373 4.57 -20.11 2.33
CA PHE A 373 5.88 -20.59 1.90
C PHE A 373 6.11 -20.33 0.40
N LEU A 374 7.23 -19.69 0.07
CA LEU A 374 7.72 -19.43 -1.28
C LEU A 374 8.93 -20.34 -1.57
N SER A 375 8.78 -21.23 -2.54
CA SER A 375 9.82 -22.15 -3.00
C SER A 375 10.57 -21.60 -4.22
N GLN A 376 11.79 -22.09 -4.48
CA GLN A 376 12.60 -21.71 -5.65
C GLN A 376 11.92 -22.00 -7.00
N GLY A 377 10.92 -22.90 -7.05
CA GLY A 377 10.19 -23.23 -8.28
C GLY A 377 8.88 -22.47 -8.49
N ASP A 378 8.52 -21.60 -7.54
CA ASP A 378 7.25 -20.87 -7.60
C ASP A 378 7.34 -19.64 -8.48
N ILE A 379 6.17 -19.17 -8.92
CA ILE A 379 6.02 -17.93 -9.67
C ILE A 379 5.19 -16.96 -8.85
N LEU A 380 5.69 -15.74 -8.71
CA LEU A 380 4.92 -14.61 -8.23
C LEU A 380 4.58 -13.72 -9.41
N GLN A 381 3.32 -13.29 -9.51
CA GLN A 381 2.89 -12.36 -10.55
C GLN A 381 2.16 -11.18 -9.93
N THR A 382 2.68 -9.97 -10.17
CA THR A 382 1.98 -8.73 -9.84
C THR A 382 1.08 -8.37 -11.01
N GLU A 383 -0.18 -8.08 -10.73
CA GLU A 383 -1.15 -7.55 -11.69
C GLU A 383 -1.62 -6.19 -11.16
N CYS A 384 -1.50 -5.17 -12.01
CA CYS A 384 -1.98 -3.83 -11.74
C CYS A 384 -3.04 -3.45 -12.76
N VAL A 385 -4.06 -2.75 -12.29
CA VAL A 385 -5.17 -2.25 -13.09
C VAL A 385 -5.22 -0.74 -12.97
N TYR A 386 -5.18 -0.06 -14.12
CA TYR A 386 -5.13 1.39 -14.22
C TYR A 386 -6.39 1.98 -14.84
N ASP A 387 -6.77 3.16 -14.36
CA ASP A 387 -7.77 4.06 -14.93
C ASP A 387 -7.09 5.37 -15.36
N THR A 388 -7.08 5.59 -16.66
CA THR A 388 -6.50 6.74 -17.35
C THR A 388 -7.54 7.53 -18.14
N THR A 389 -8.82 7.39 -17.81
CA THR A 389 -9.94 8.11 -18.46
C THR A 389 -9.73 9.63 -18.49
N GLN A 390 -9.10 10.16 -17.44
CA GLN A 390 -8.80 11.59 -17.28
C GLN A 390 -7.47 12.03 -17.92
N ARG A 391 -6.66 11.10 -18.45
CA ARG A 391 -5.37 11.40 -19.09
C ARG A 391 -5.58 11.65 -20.58
N THR A 392 -4.81 12.58 -21.14
CA THR A 392 -4.84 12.92 -22.58
C THR A 392 -3.57 12.52 -23.33
N LYS A 393 -2.58 11.98 -22.62
CA LYS A 393 -1.29 11.51 -23.14
C LYS A 393 -0.98 10.16 -22.53
N PHE A 394 -0.06 9.42 -23.15
CA PHE A 394 0.48 8.21 -22.56
C PHE A 394 1.07 8.47 -21.17
N THR A 395 0.64 7.64 -20.22
CA THR A 395 1.28 7.55 -18.91
C THR A 395 2.47 6.60 -19.04
N LYS A 396 3.64 7.04 -18.61
CA LYS A 396 4.89 6.28 -18.70
C LYS A 396 5.25 5.70 -17.34
N GLY A 397 6.02 4.62 -17.30
CA GLY A 397 6.62 4.16 -16.04
C GLY A 397 7.65 5.14 -15.53
N GLY A 398 7.71 5.35 -14.22
CA GLY A 398 8.69 6.27 -13.65
C GLY A 398 8.45 6.56 -12.18
N LEU A 399 9.25 7.45 -11.62
CA LEU A 399 9.24 7.77 -10.19
C LEU A 399 8.26 8.92 -9.86
N GLY A 400 7.91 9.76 -10.83
CA GLY A 400 6.97 10.85 -10.59
C GLY A 400 5.53 10.36 -10.43
N THR A 401 4.73 11.07 -9.65
CA THR A 401 3.34 10.68 -9.36
C THR A 401 2.39 10.68 -10.56
N GLU A 402 2.71 11.46 -11.59
CA GLU A 402 1.99 11.45 -12.87
C GLU A 402 2.48 10.34 -13.83
N GLU A 403 3.64 9.74 -13.53
CA GLU A 403 4.12 8.49 -14.12
C GLU A 403 3.50 7.31 -13.35
N GLU A 404 3.83 6.07 -13.70
CA GLU A 404 3.27 4.89 -13.04
C GLU A 404 4.30 3.86 -12.59
N MET A 405 3.85 3.02 -11.66
CA MET A 405 4.56 1.83 -11.21
C MET A 405 3.59 0.65 -11.09
N CYS A 406 4.12 -0.57 -11.20
CA CYS A 406 3.41 -1.79 -10.85
C CYS A 406 4.30 -2.66 -9.99
N LEU A 407 4.24 -2.47 -8.66
CA LEU A 407 5.15 -3.12 -7.73
C LEU A 407 4.42 -3.71 -6.52
N ALA A 408 5.04 -4.74 -5.94
CA ALA A 408 4.75 -5.22 -4.60
C ALA A 408 6.05 -5.45 -3.84
N PHE A 409 6.10 -5.04 -2.57
CA PHE A 409 7.23 -5.23 -1.67
C PHE A 409 6.83 -6.26 -0.62
N ILE A 410 7.40 -7.45 -0.73
CA ILE A 410 7.03 -8.60 0.09
C ILE A 410 8.08 -8.78 1.19
N LEU A 411 7.66 -8.73 2.45
CA LEU A 411 8.53 -9.08 3.56
C LEU A 411 8.60 -10.60 3.67
N ILE A 412 9.83 -11.10 3.68
CA ILE A 412 10.17 -12.52 3.73
C ILE A 412 11.12 -12.84 4.86
N TYR A 413 11.06 -14.06 5.38
CA TYR A 413 12.12 -14.62 6.22
C TYR A 413 12.34 -16.11 5.92
N PRO A 414 13.57 -16.63 6.08
CA PRO A 414 14.81 -15.88 6.26
C PRO A 414 15.13 -14.98 5.06
N ARG A 415 15.92 -13.93 5.27
CA ARG A 415 16.40 -13.03 4.21
C ARG A 415 17.05 -13.83 3.08
N THR A 416 16.84 -13.40 1.84
CA THR A 416 17.48 -14.01 0.67
C THR A 416 18.42 -13.02 -0.02
N LYS A 417 19.23 -13.54 -0.94
CA LYS A 417 20.06 -12.70 -1.83
C LYS A 417 19.21 -11.91 -2.82
N LEU A 418 18.07 -12.46 -3.24
CA LEU A 418 17.18 -11.79 -4.19
C LEU A 418 16.50 -10.60 -3.52
N LYS A 419 16.77 -9.41 -4.04
CA LYS A 419 16.15 -8.16 -3.58
C LYS A 419 15.06 -7.67 -4.51
N ARG A 420 15.28 -7.83 -5.83
CA ARG A 420 14.34 -7.36 -6.84
C ARG A 420 14.18 -8.35 -7.98
N CYS A 421 12.95 -8.54 -8.41
CA CYS A 421 12.54 -9.39 -9.51
C CYS A 421 11.49 -8.68 -10.37
N ILE A 422 11.92 -8.08 -11.48
CA ILE A 422 11.04 -7.26 -12.34
C ILE A 422 11.05 -7.77 -13.78
N THR A 423 9.91 -7.61 -14.45
CA THR A 423 9.74 -7.94 -15.87
C THR A 423 9.91 -6.70 -16.75
N ASP A 424 10.40 -6.92 -17.96
CA ASP A 424 10.46 -5.95 -19.05
C ASP A 424 10.05 -6.64 -20.36
N VAL A 425 9.27 -5.99 -21.21
CA VAL A 425 8.83 -6.51 -22.51
C VAL A 425 9.39 -5.63 -23.63
N GLU A 426 9.97 -6.26 -24.65
CA GLU A 426 10.41 -5.57 -25.86
C GLU A 426 9.27 -5.51 -26.88
N TYR A 427 8.78 -4.31 -27.18
CA TYR A 427 7.78 -4.02 -28.21
C TYR A 427 8.10 -2.73 -28.96
N ASP A 428 7.46 -2.50 -30.11
CA ASP A 428 7.69 -1.28 -30.92
C ASP A 428 7.24 -0.04 -30.13
N ARG A 429 8.20 0.80 -29.77
CA ARG A 429 7.97 1.99 -28.95
C ARG A 429 7.39 3.15 -29.76
N ASN A 430 7.36 3.07 -31.09
CA ASN A 430 6.75 4.11 -31.93
C ASN A 430 5.23 4.22 -31.72
N ILE A 431 4.61 3.26 -31.03
CA ILE A 431 3.21 3.34 -30.60
C ILE A 431 2.90 4.59 -29.76
N ILE A 432 3.90 5.17 -29.09
CA ILE A 432 3.73 6.44 -28.33
C ILE A 432 3.57 7.66 -29.25
N ASN A 433 3.93 7.53 -30.52
CA ASN A 433 3.78 8.58 -31.53
C ASN A 433 2.42 8.50 -32.25
N MET A 434 1.61 7.48 -31.96
CA MET A 434 0.23 7.43 -32.42
C MET A 434 -0.57 8.57 -31.79
N ASP A 435 -1.53 9.12 -32.54
CA ASP A 435 -2.43 10.14 -32.03
C ASP A 435 -3.14 9.62 -30.76
N PRO A 436 -2.98 10.26 -29.59
CA PRO A 436 -3.68 9.87 -28.36
C PRO A 436 -5.19 9.73 -28.53
N LEU A 437 -5.80 10.50 -29.44
CA LEU A 437 -7.24 10.42 -29.72
C LEU A 437 -7.67 9.08 -30.33
N HIS A 438 -6.73 8.29 -30.88
CA HIS A 438 -6.99 6.95 -31.36
C HIS A 438 -7.61 6.02 -30.29
N TYR A 439 -7.26 6.23 -29.02
CA TYR A 439 -7.73 5.43 -27.89
C TYR A 439 -9.06 5.92 -27.31
N LYS A 440 -9.50 7.13 -27.67
CA LYS A 440 -10.72 7.72 -27.11
C LYS A 440 -11.95 6.97 -27.63
N ASN A 441 -12.74 6.41 -26.73
CA ASN A 441 -13.93 5.59 -27.04
C ASN A 441 -13.61 4.40 -27.97
N ASN A 442 -12.40 3.84 -27.88
CA ASN A 442 -11.92 2.75 -28.74
C ASN A 442 -11.35 1.60 -27.89
N GLU A 443 -12.25 0.78 -27.37
CA GLU A 443 -11.91 -0.36 -26.51
C GLU A 443 -11.01 -1.39 -27.22
N ASP A 444 -11.20 -1.61 -28.52
CA ASP A 444 -10.37 -2.52 -29.31
C ASP A 444 -8.91 -2.06 -29.36
N ALA A 445 -8.67 -0.74 -29.52
CA ALA A 445 -7.32 -0.20 -29.50
C ALA A 445 -6.67 -0.29 -28.11
N ILE A 446 -7.45 -0.03 -27.05
CA ILE A 446 -7.02 -0.19 -25.66
C ILE A 446 -6.65 -1.65 -25.40
N LYS A 447 -7.51 -2.59 -25.80
CA LYS A 447 -7.28 -4.02 -25.59
C LYS A 447 -6.08 -4.51 -26.38
N LYS A 448 -5.91 -4.05 -27.62
CA LYS A 448 -4.73 -4.37 -28.43
C LYS A 448 -3.45 -3.84 -27.79
N MET A 449 -3.48 -2.61 -27.25
CA MET A 449 -2.35 -2.05 -26.52
C MET A 449 -2.03 -2.87 -25.26
N GLU A 450 -3.04 -3.30 -24.51
CA GLU A 450 -2.88 -4.19 -23.36
C GLU A 450 -2.18 -5.49 -23.75
N LEU A 451 -2.56 -6.10 -24.88
CA LEU A 451 -1.90 -7.31 -25.39
C LEU A 451 -0.45 -7.03 -25.81
N ILE A 452 -0.16 -5.90 -26.46
CA ILE A 452 1.19 -5.51 -26.90
C ILE A 452 2.13 -5.35 -25.70
N VAL A 453 1.76 -4.52 -24.71
CA VAL A 453 2.65 -4.18 -23.60
C VAL A 453 2.91 -5.35 -22.67
N ASN A 454 1.97 -6.29 -22.61
CA ASN A 454 2.12 -7.52 -21.86
C ASN A 454 2.74 -8.66 -22.69
N GLY A 455 3.23 -8.38 -23.91
CA GLY A 455 3.93 -9.32 -24.78
C GLY A 455 3.07 -10.44 -25.38
N LEU A 456 1.75 -10.25 -25.42
CA LEU A 456 0.79 -11.22 -25.92
C LEU A 456 0.47 -11.05 -27.41
N GLU A 457 0.63 -9.83 -27.97
CA GLU A 457 0.40 -9.57 -29.41
C GLU A 457 1.40 -8.55 -30.01
N PRO A 458 2.25 -8.94 -30.99
CA PRO A 458 2.57 -10.32 -31.30
C PRO A 458 3.12 -11.01 -30.04
N LYS A 459 2.98 -12.33 -29.94
CA LYS A 459 3.54 -13.06 -28.80
C LYS A 459 5.05 -12.85 -28.76
N THR A 460 5.53 -12.04 -27.83
CA THR A 460 6.94 -11.77 -27.58
C THR A 460 7.35 -12.42 -26.27
N ASN A 461 8.63 -12.72 -26.17
CA ASN A 461 9.17 -13.16 -24.89
C ASN A 461 9.49 -11.93 -24.02
N PHE A 462 9.46 -12.12 -22.71
CA PHE A 462 9.85 -11.07 -21.78
C PHE A 462 11.29 -11.27 -21.26
N THR A 463 11.84 -10.21 -20.69
CA THR A 463 13.10 -10.23 -19.96
C THR A 463 12.79 -10.15 -18.46
N GLN A 464 13.34 -11.07 -17.67
CA GLN A 464 13.33 -10.99 -16.21
C GLN A 464 14.64 -10.46 -15.69
N ILE A 465 14.55 -9.54 -14.75
CA ILE A 465 15.68 -8.87 -14.12
C ILE A 465 15.69 -9.26 -12.65
N CYS A 466 16.67 -10.08 -12.30
CA CYS A 466 16.94 -10.47 -10.92
C CYS A 466 18.08 -9.62 -10.39
N SER A 467 17.86 -8.92 -9.28
CA SER A 467 18.89 -8.08 -8.65
C SER A 467 19.13 -8.57 -7.23
N ASP A 468 20.40 -8.74 -6.89
CA ASP A 468 20.87 -8.75 -5.51
C ASP A 468 21.44 -7.35 -5.17
N ARG A 469 22.11 -7.23 -4.02
CA ARG A 469 22.73 -5.97 -3.56
C ARG A 469 23.82 -5.42 -4.48
N SER A 470 24.57 -6.29 -5.15
CA SER A 470 25.81 -5.98 -5.89
C SER A 470 25.73 -6.26 -7.39
N SER A 471 24.78 -7.09 -7.81
CA SER A 471 24.73 -7.65 -9.14
C SER A 471 23.30 -7.72 -9.68
N ARG A 472 23.20 -7.70 -11.01
CA ARG A 472 21.95 -7.85 -11.74
C ARG A 472 22.13 -8.89 -12.83
N VAL A 473 21.28 -9.91 -12.82
CA VAL A 473 21.19 -10.94 -13.86
C VAL A 473 19.96 -10.67 -14.71
N LYS A 474 20.12 -10.72 -16.04
CA LYS A 474 19.02 -10.57 -17.00
C LYS A 474 18.77 -11.90 -17.71
N TYR A 475 17.59 -12.45 -17.52
CA TYR A 475 17.11 -13.63 -18.24
C TYR A 475 16.24 -13.18 -19.40
N LYS A 476 16.80 -13.16 -20.61
CA LYS A 476 16.11 -12.75 -21.84
C LYS A 476 15.31 -13.89 -22.44
N ASN A 477 14.38 -13.56 -23.34
CA ASN A 477 13.62 -14.51 -24.14
C ASN A 477 12.85 -15.56 -23.31
N ARG A 478 12.29 -15.14 -22.16
CA ARG A 478 11.48 -16.01 -21.32
C ARG A 478 10.08 -16.20 -21.90
N PRO A 479 9.59 -17.45 -22.01
CA PRO A 479 8.21 -17.70 -22.42
C PRO A 479 7.26 -17.40 -21.26
N PHE A 480 5.99 -17.10 -21.58
CA PHE A 480 4.94 -16.98 -20.57
C PHE A 480 4.80 -18.29 -19.78
N PRO A 481 4.66 -18.19 -18.44
CA PRO A 481 4.42 -19.37 -17.64
C PRO A 481 3.10 -20.01 -18.05
N VAL A 482 3.12 -21.32 -18.24
CA VAL A 482 1.92 -22.09 -18.57
C VAL A 482 1.16 -22.34 -17.27
N ILE A 483 0.04 -21.64 -17.09
CA ILE A 483 -0.90 -21.89 -16.01
C ILE A 483 -1.88 -22.95 -16.52
N LYS A 484 -1.93 -24.11 -15.86
CA LYS A 484 -2.94 -25.13 -16.17
C LYS A 484 -4.27 -24.62 -15.65
N SER A 485 -5.22 -24.38 -16.54
CA SER A 485 -6.56 -23.86 -16.22
C SER A 485 -7.48 -24.95 -15.64
N ASP A 486 -6.95 -25.84 -14.82
CA ASP A 486 -7.79 -26.80 -14.12
C ASP A 486 -8.53 -26.00 -13.02
N ASP A 487 -9.79 -25.66 -13.31
CA ASP A 487 -10.76 -24.85 -12.53
C ASP A 487 -10.48 -23.34 -12.37
N LEU A 488 -10.67 -22.59 -13.46
CA LEU A 488 -10.93 -21.13 -13.41
C LEU A 488 -12.43 -20.76 -13.44
N SER A 489 -13.33 -21.74 -13.47
CA SER A 489 -14.73 -21.55 -13.12
C SER A 489 -14.92 -21.80 -11.63
N THR A 490 -15.34 -20.78 -10.88
CA THR A 490 -15.65 -20.81 -9.44
C THR A 490 -14.48 -20.93 -8.45
N ILE A 491 -13.68 -19.86 -8.38
CA ILE A 491 -13.44 -19.26 -7.06
C ILE A 491 -13.99 -17.84 -7.13
N GLN A 492 -15.33 -17.73 -7.17
CA GLN A 492 -15.94 -16.65 -6.41
C GLN A 492 -15.51 -16.86 -4.96
N PRO A 493 -15.19 -15.81 -4.18
CA PRO A 493 -15.08 -15.98 -2.74
C PRO A 493 -16.39 -16.64 -2.30
N THR A 494 -16.32 -17.88 -1.81
CA THR A 494 -17.48 -18.56 -1.24
C THR A 494 -17.96 -17.69 -0.09
N THR A 495 -19.06 -16.98 -0.29
CA THR A 495 -19.81 -16.24 0.72
C THR A 495 -20.58 -17.18 1.65
N THR A 496 -20.05 -18.39 1.87
CA THR A 496 -20.64 -19.45 2.70
C THR A 496 -19.52 -20.27 3.34
N GLU A 497 -18.80 -19.69 4.30
CA GLU A 497 -18.27 -20.50 5.39
C GLU A 497 -19.37 -20.62 6.45
N GLU A 498 -20.09 -21.74 6.40
CA GLU A 498 -20.91 -22.19 7.51
C GLU A 498 -20.05 -22.36 8.76
N ASN A 499 -20.38 -21.59 9.80
CA ASN A 499 -20.12 -21.83 11.22
C ASN A 499 -19.27 -23.07 11.56
N SER A 500 -17.97 -22.86 11.80
CA SER A 500 -17.30 -23.60 12.86
C SER A 500 -16.85 -22.60 13.91
N ALA A 501 -17.34 -22.81 15.14
CA ALA A 501 -17.12 -21.96 16.28
C ALA A 501 -15.62 -21.82 16.60
N ALA A 502 -14.98 -20.83 16.00
CA ALA A 502 -13.75 -20.28 16.53
C ALA A 502 -14.16 -19.32 17.66
N LYS A 503 -14.06 -19.81 18.90
CA LYS A 503 -14.00 -18.95 20.08
C LYS A 503 -12.78 -18.03 19.94
N PHE A 504 -12.96 -16.89 19.31
CA PHE A 504 -12.04 -15.77 19.46
C PHE A 504 -12.55 -14.91 20.61
N CYS A 505 -11.76 -14.88 21.70
CA CYS A 505 -11.88 -13.84 22.70
C CYS A 505 -11.64 -12.50 22.01
N VAL A 506 -12.72 -11.80 21.68
CA VAL A 506 -12.69 -10.35 21.52
C VAL A 506 -12.60 -9.78 22.93
N THR A 507 -11.38 -9.67 23.45
CA THR A 507 -11.12 -8.74 24.56
C THR A 507 -11.21 -7.33 23.99
N THR A 508 -12.42 -6.77 24.05
CA THR A 508 -12.71 -5.33 24.11
C THR A 508 -11.70 -4.44 23.39
N GLY A 509 -11.67 -4.50 22.07
CA GLY A 509 -10.97 -3.53 21.23
C GLY A 509 -11.93 -2.43 20.83
N ILE A 510 -12.01 -1.36 21.62
CA ILE A 510 -12.70 -0.13 21.23
C ILE A 510 -11.92 0.48 20.06
N ILE A 511 -12.55 0.64 18.90
CA ILE A 511 -12.01 1.49 17.84
C ILE A 511 -12.26 2.94 18.27
N PHE A 512 -11.23 3.61 18.79
CA PHE A 512 -11.28 5.05 19.03
C PHE A 512 -10.95 5.79 17.73
N ILE A 513 -11.96 6.39 17.11
CA ILE A 513 -11.77 7.41 16.07
C ILE A 513 -11.72 8.76 16.80
N PHE A 514 -10.51 9.23 17.14
CA PHE A 514 -10.33 10.60 17.61
C PHE A 514 -10.28 11.54 16.42
N ILE A 515 -11.31 12.36 16.23
CA ILE A 515 -11.30 13.51 15.31
C ILE A 515 -11.31 14.76 16.18
N SER A 516 -10.13 15.36 16.33
CA SER A 516 -9.96 16.60 17.09
C SER A 516 -10.19 17.79 16.15
N TYR A 517 -11.05 18.74 16.53
CA TYR A 517 -10.97 20.10 15.99
C TYR A 517 -11.09 21.13 17.10
N TRP A 518 -10.20 22.11 17.04
CA TRP A 518 -10.26 23.36 17.80
C TRP A 518 -11.37 24.24 17.21
N LEU A 519 -12.34 24.61 18.04
CA LEU A 519 -13.30 25.68 17.73
C LEU A 519 -12.52 27.01 17.61
N ILE A 520 -12.69 27.72 16.48
CA ILE A 520 -12.42 29.16 16.40
C ILE A 520 -13.60 29.91 16.99
#